data_AF-A0A2E1CWF5-F1
#
_entry.id   AF-A0A2E1CWF5-F1
#
_cell.length_a   1.000
_cell.length_b   1.000
_cell.length_c   1.000
_cell.angle_alpha   90.00
_cell.angle_beta   90.00
_cell.angle_gamma   90.00
#
_symmetry.space_group_name_H-M   'P 1'
#
loop_
_entity.id
_entity.type
_entity.pdbx_description
1 polymer ?
#
loop_
_entity_poly.entity_id
_entity_poly.type
_entity_poly.pdbx_seq_one_letter_code
_entity_poly.pdbx_strand_id
1 'polypeptide(L)'
;MRFRSGPLFHYCSNAVFDSITKSGSIWLSDVTRSNDLKEGDHITDVFKSVWDQEFSHHQDHMGRGLLYDQIKRLIQRDDDHPSGIFNKTAFVFSMSEEGDLLSQWRGYGDDGCGVAIGFKWEALNLRDALSSKEKKRILTMGDDNYRPKEVVYDEGVGEYFQDIIGPINEYLQKNDHFPNWNFNMEENNGEDLLHLSKIIYRPERFLIKHPAFKEEKEWRLVLVPTVTGRHPGFGEIGNDTLWDYVQYNMVKTGVVQYLEVALHQEALAVGNEGILSLSHKGAVDEQGKGSIISQVVLGPKNSSSTIEVEAFLKQRGFGGVEVIRSKAPYI
;
A
#
# COMPACT_ATOMS: atom_id res chain seq x y z
N MET A 1 -9.45 2.87 -14.82
CA MET A 1 -8.00 2.83 -14.51
C MET A 1 -7.29 3.92 -15.31
N ARG A 2 -6.53 4.82 -14.66
CA ARG A 2 -5.73 5.84 -15.36
C ARG A 2 -4.42 5.19 -15.83
N PHE A 3 -4.16 5.21 -17.14
CA PHE A 3 -2.86 4.83 -17.69
C PHE A 3 -1.90 6.03 -17.53
N ARG A 4 -0.71 5.79 -16.98
CA ARG A 4 0.30 6.83 -16.76
C ARG A 4 1.45 6.61 -17.73
N SER A 5 1.91 7.67 -18.39
CA SER A 5 3.06 7.64 -19.30
C SER A 5 4.39 7.99 -18.62
N GLY A 6 4.35 8.68 -17.47
CA GLY A 6 5.54 9.09 -16.71
C GLY A 6 5.85 8.18 -15.52
N PRO A 7 7.10 8.22 -15.00
CA PRO A 7 7.50 7.43 -13.85
C PRO A 7 6.80 7.85 -12.56
N LEU A 8 6.91 6.99 -11.54
CA LEU A 8 6.60 7.28 -10.14
C LEU A 8 7.88 7.19 -9.31
N PHE A 9 8.09 8.13 -8.40
CA PHE A 9 9.35 8.33 -7.70
C PHE A 9 9.29 7.84 -6.25
N HIS A 10 10.22 6.96 -5.88
CA HIS A 10 10.42 6.58 -4.48
C HIS A 10 11.65 7.30 -3.92
N TYR A 11 11.45 8.17 -2.94
CA TYR A 11 12.53 8.85 -2.23
C TYR A 11 13.10 7.94 -1.15
N CYS A 12 14.42 7.78 -1.12
CA CYS A 12 15.08 6.91 -0.16
C CYS A 12 16.53 7.30 0.11
N SER A 13 17.12 6.70 1.14
CA SER A 13 18.55 6.83 1.43
C SER A 13 19.41 6.08 0.42
N ASN A 14 20.71 6.41 0.36
CA ASN A 14 21.66 5.70 -0.50
C ASN A 14 21.79 4.21 -0.14
N ALA A 15 21.58 3.83 1.13
CA ALA A 15 21.61 2.43 1.56
C ALA A 15 20.41 1.64 1.02
N VAL A 16 19.22 2.24 1.02
CA VAL A 16 18.02 1.64 0.43
C VAL A 16 18.16 1.56 -1.09
N PHE A 17 18.69 2.61 -1.73
CA PHE A 17 19.00 2.60 -3.15
C PHE A 17 19.96 1.47 -3.55
N ASP A 18 21.03 1.26 -2.79
CA ASP A 18 21.95 0.13 -3.00
C ASP A 18 21.23 -1.23 -2.82
N SER A 19 20.37 -1.36 -1.82
CA SER A 19 19.58 -2.57 -1.59
C SER A 19 18.68 -2.90 -2.78
N ILE A 20 17.85 -1.93 -3.21
CA ILE A 20 16.92 -2.07 -4.34
C ILE A 20 17.67 -2.41 -5.63
N THR A 21 18.77 -1.71 -5.93
CA THR A 21 19.56 -1.96 -7.14
C THR A 21 20.37 -3.25 -7.06
N LYS A 22 20.66 -3.76 -5.87
CA LYS A 22 21.34 -5.05 -5.70
C LYS A 22 20.38 -6.24 -5.83
N SER A 23 19.18 -6.15 -5.28
CA SER A 23 18.20 -7.25 -5.29
C SER A 23 17.21 -7.20 -6.45
N GLY A 24 17.00 -6.03 -7.06
CA GLY A 24 15.92 -5.82 -8.03
C GLY A 24 14.52 -5.83 -7.38
N SER A 25 14.45 -5.72 -6.06
CA SER A 25 13.22 -5.83 -5.29
C SER A 25 12.88 -4.52 -4.57
N ILE A 26 11.59 -4.26 -4.41
CA ILE A 26 11.08 -3.18 -3.58
C ILE A 26 10.63 -3.72 -2.22
N TRP A 27 10.61 -2.85 -1.22
CA TRP A 27 10.19 -3.18 0.13
C TRP A 27 8.90 -2.47 0.46
N LEU A 28 7.82 -3.22 0.58
CA LEU A 28 6.55 -2.71 1.07
C LEU A 28 6.60 -2.75 2.59
N SER A 29 6.58 -1.59 3.24
CA SER A 29 6.74 -1.47 4.70
C SER A 29 5.38 -1.42 5.39
N ASP A 30 5.31 -1.82 6.66
CA ASP A 30 4.10 -1.66 7.46
C ASP A 30 3.67 -0.17 7.53
N VAL A 31 2.46 0.10 7.06
CA VAL A 31 1.83 1.43 7.03
C VAL A 31 1.76 2.08 8.41
N THR A 32 1.68 1.31 9.51
CA THR A 32 1.65 1.85 10.87
C THR A 32 2.97 2.52 11.29
N ARG A 33 4.03 2.33 10.49
CA ARG A 33 5.35 2.96 10.69
C ARG A 33 5.53 4.22 9.84
N SER A 34 4.49 4.65 9.13
CA SER A 34 4.52 5.90 8.35
C SER A 34 4.74 7.12 9.25
N ASN A 35 5.25 8.20 8.65
CA ASN A 35 5.40 9.49 9.32
C ASN A 35 4.06 10.17 9.62
N ASP A 36 2.98 9.76 8.95
CA ASP A 36 1.61 10.17 9.31
C ASP A 36 1.08 9.25 10.42
N LEU A 37 1.08 9.76 11.66
CA LEU A 37 0.60 9.01 12.82
C LEU A 37 -0.90 8.70 12.78
N LYS A 38 -1.67 9.35 11.89
CA LYS A 38 -3.09 9.06 11.66
C LYS A 38 -3.30 8.09 10.50
N GLU A 39 -2.25 7.63 9.84
CA GLU A 39 -2.38 6.74 8.69
C GLU A 39 -3.05 5.42 9.10
N GLY A 40 -4.13 5.04 8.40
CA GLY A 40 -4.98 3.89 8.76
C GLY A 40 -6.11 4.23 9.74
N ASP A 41 -5.94 5.19 10.65
CA ASP A 41 -6.99 5.65 11.59
C ASP A 41 -7.80 6.82 11.04
N HIS A 42 -7.23 7.62 10.13
CA HIS A 42 -7.86 8.78 9.49
C HIS A 42 -9.19 8.42 8.80
N ILE A 43 -9.30 7.18 8.31
CA ILE A 43 -10.55 6.64 7.77
C ILE A 43 -11.72 6.74 8.76
N THR A 44 -11.47 6.66 10.07
CA THR A 44 -12.50 6.77 11.11
C THR A 44 -13.05 8.18 11.20
N ASP A 45 -12.16 9.18 11.12
CA ASP A 45 -12.53 10.60 11.16
C ASP A 45 -13.37 10.94 9.91
N VAL A 46 -12.94 10.47 8.73
CA VAL A 46 -13.65 10.72 7.49
C VAL A 46 -14.97 9.94 7.41
N PHE A 47 -14.99 8.67 7.85
CA PHE A 47 -16.21 7.87 7.92
C PHE A 47 -17.26 8.55 8.78
N LYS A 48 -16.86 9.14 9.92
CA LYS A 48 -17.78 9.92 10.75
C LYS A 48 -18.37 11.11 9.98
N SER A 49 -17.52 11.88 9.30
CA SER A 49 -18.00 13.03 8.52
C SER A 49 -19.00 12.63 7.45
N VAL A 50 -18.71 11.56 6.70
CA VAL A 50 -19.63 11.06 5.67
C VAL A 50 -20.92 10.53 6.30
N TRP A 51 -20.81 9.75 7.37
CA TRP A 51 -21.96 9.24 8.11
C TRP A 51 -22.88 10.36 8.59
N ASP A 52 -22.30 11.38 9.23
CA ASP A 52 -23.06 12.53 9.74
C ASP A 52 -23.75 13.29 8.60
N GLN A 53 -23.06 13.51 7.47
CA GLN A 53 -23.66 14.17 6.30
C GLN A 53 -24.86 13.40 5.75
N GLU A 54 -24.69 12.10 5.50
CA GLU A 54 -25.69 11.24 4.87
C GLU A 54 -26.92 11.04 5.77
N PHE A 55 -26.71 10.90 7.09
CA PHE A 55 -27.80 10.60 8.03
C PHE A 55 -28.34 11.83 8.78
N SER A 56 -27.77 13.03 8.61
CA SER A 56 -28.22 14.27 9.28
C SER A 56 -29.69 14.64 9.04
N HIS A 57 -30.26 14.28 7.89
CA HIS A 57 -31.61 14.68 7.47
C HIS A 57 -32.68 13.60 7.63
N HIS A 58 -32.31 12.42 8.10
CA HIS A 58 -33.23 11.30 8.19
C HIS A 58 -33.82 11.17 9.60
N GLN A 59 -35.10 10.80 9.73
CA GLN A 59 -35.71 10.48 11.04
C GLN A 59 -34.82 9.51 11.83
N ASP A 60 -34.65 9.74 13.12
CA ASP A 60 -33.76 8.94 13.98
C ASP A 60 -34.25 7.48 14.02
N HIS A 61 -33.64 6.61 13.20
CA HIS A 61 -33.92 5.18 13.27
C HIS A 61 -33.20 4.62 14.48
N MET A 62 -33.95 3.95 15.36
CA MET A 62 -33.38 3.19 16.47
C MET A 62 -32.30 2.24 15.94
N GLY A 63 -31.05 2.45 16.36
CA GLY A 63 -29.93 1.57 16.02
C GLY A 63 -28.86 2.18 15.11
N ARG A 64 -29.06 3.37 14.51
CA ARG A 64 -28.00 4.04 13.72
C ARG A 64 -26.75 4.33 14.54
N GLY A 65 -26.91 4.91 15.73
CA GLY A 65 -25.79 5.17 16.63
C GLY A 65 -25.06 3.89 17.05
N LEU A 66 -25.81 2.80 17.28
CA LEU A 66 -25.24 1.50 17.61
C LEU A 66 -24.44 0.91 16.45
N LEU A 67 -24.94 1.03 15.21
CA LEU A 67 -24.20 0.58 14.02
C LEU A 67 -22.92 1.39 13.81
N TYR A 68 -23.01 2.73 13.90
CA TYR A 68 -21.84 3.59 13.81
C TYR A 68 -20.79 3.18 14.84
N ASP A 69 -21.19 2.98 16.09
CA ASP A 69 -20.31 2.54 17.17
C ASP A 69 -19.72 1.15 16.91
N GLN A 70 -20.48 0.23 16.31
CA GLN A 70 -19.99 -1.10 15.94
C GLN A 70 -18.95 -1.04 14.81
N ILE A 71 -19.23 -0.30 13.73
CA ILE A 71 -18.29 -0.10 12.61
C ILE A 71 -17.01 0.57 13.11
N LYS A 72 -17.16 1.62 13.93
CA LYS A 72 -16.03 2.34 14.53
C LYS A 72 -15.16 1.40 15.38
N ARG A 73 -15.76 0.58 16.25
CA ARG A 73 -15.02 -0.40 17.07
C ARG A 73 -14.25 -1.39 16.22
N LEU A 74 -14.76 -1.74 15.03
CA LEU A 74 -14.07 -2.65 14.14
C LEU A 74 -12.86 -1.99 13.52
N ILE A 75 -13.03 -0.82 12.92
CA ILE A 75 -11.91 -0.06 12.32
C ILE A 75 -10.81 0.16 13.35
N GLN A 76 -11.18 0.52 14.59
CA GLN A 76 -10.24 0.81 15.67
C GLN A 76 -9.68 -0.42 16.39
N ARG A 77 -10.14 -1.63 16.04
CA ARG A 77 -9.76 -2.87 16.73
C ARG A 77 -8.26 -3.11 16.58
N ASP A 78 -7.58 -3.28 17.71
CA ASP A 78 -6.14 -3.53 17.73
C ASP A 78 -5.80 -4.94 17.22
N ASP A 79 -4.58 -5.04 16.70
CA ASP A 79 -4.00 -6.19 16.04
C ASP A 79 -3.75 -7.39 16.99
N ASP A 80 -3.81 -7.19 18.31
CA ASP A 80 -3.62 -8.23 19.35
C ASP A 80 -4.89 -9.08 19.59
N HIS A 81 -5.93 -8.94 18.77
CA HIS A 81 -7.16 -9.72 18.98
C HIS A 81 -6.97 -11.21 18.61
N PRO A 82 -7.40 -12.17 19.46
CA PRO A 82 -7.24 -13.62 19.23
C PRO A 82 -7.91 -14.21 17.97
N SER A 83 -8.59 -13.39 17.17
CA SER A 83 -9.13 -13.78 15.86
C SER A 83 -8.11 -13.60 14.73
N GLY A 84 -6.91 -13.07 15.04
CA GLY A 84 -5.82 -12.85 14.10
C GLY A 84 -6.05 -11.70 13.10
N ILE A 85 -7.19 -11.00 13.17
CA ILE A 85 -7.56 -10.00 12.16
C ILE A 85 -6.78 -8.72 12.42
N PHE A 86 -5.64 -8.56 11.75
CA PHE A 86 -4.82 -7.35 11.77
C PHE A 86 -5.52 -6.24 11.00
N ASN A 87 -6.31 -5.44 11.71
CA ASN A 87 -7.12 -4.41 11.07
C ASN A 87 -6.35 -3.11 10.84
N LYS A 88 -5.12 -2.99 11.33
CA LYS A 88 -4.29 -1.79 11.11
C LYS A 88 -3.08 -2.07 10.21
N THR A 89 -2.73 -3.33 9.96
CA THR A 89 -1.55 -3.66 9.16
C THR A 89 -1.86 -3.74 7.66
N ALA A 90 -1.14 -2.94 6.88
CA ALA A 90 -0.95 -3.13 5.46
C ALA A 90 0.50 -2.87 5.10
N PHE A 91 1.00 -3.56 4.09
CA PHE A 91 2.33 -3.32 3.54
C PHE A 91 2.21 -2.40 2.34
N VAL A 92 2.85 -1.25 2.43
CA VAL A 92 2.75 -0.19 1.42
C VAL A 92 4.11 0.16 0.82
N PHE A 93 4.13 0.42 -0.47
CA PHE A 93 5.25 1.08 -1.14
C PHE A 93 4.78 2.41 -1.70
N SER A 94 5.21 3.48 -1.05
CA SER A 94 4.84 4.86 -1.37
C SER A 94 5.76 5.47 -2.40
N MET A 95 5.15 6.17 -3.36
CA MET A 95 5.83 6.90 -4.42
C MET A 95 5.16 8.26 -4.60
N SER A 96 5.86 9.19 -5.22
CA SER A 96 5.38 10.52 -5.59
C SER A 96 5.31 10.64 -7.11
N GLU A 97 4.38 11.45 -7.59
CA GLU A 97 4.36 11.87 -9.00
C GLU A 97 5.59 12.69 -9.41
N GLU A 98 6.20 13.37 -8.45
CA GLU A 98 7.28 14.33 -8.64
C GLU A 98 8.57 13.82 -8.01
N GLY A 99 9.65 13.82 -8.79
CA GLY A 99 10.97 13.35 -8.37
C GLY A 99 11.86 14.39 -7.70
N ASP A 100 11.39 15.64 -7.53
CA ASP A 100 12.18 16.72 -6.94
C ASP A 100 11.39 17.66 -5.99
N LEU A 101 10.77 17.09 -4.96
CA LEU A 101 10.01 17.81 -3.93
C LEU A 101 10.84 18.03 -2.66
N LEU A 102 10.90 19.28 -2.18
CA LEU A 102 11.67 19.65 -0.98
C LEU A 102 11.21 18.90 0.28
N SER A 103 9.90 18.75 0.49
CA SER A 103 9.37 18.03 1.66
C SER A 103 9.73 16.55 1.61
N GLN A 104 9.71 15.93 0.42
CA GLN A 104 10.12 14.54 0.23
C GLN A 104 11.62 14.35 0.48
N TRP A 105 12.47 15.29 0.04
CA TRP A 105 13.91 15.25 0.36
C TRP A 105 14.18 15.27 1.86
N ARG A 106 13.44 16.10 2.61
CA ARG A 106 13.56 16.21 4.06
C ARG A 106 13.00 14.98 4.78
N GLY A 107 11.84 14.48 4.34
CA GLY A 107 11.14 13.38 5.02
C GLY A 107 11.69 11.99 4.70
N TYR A 108 12.06 11.72 3.44
CA TYR A 108 12.34 10.37 2.95
C TYR A 108 13.66 10.25 2.18
N GLY A 109 14.15 11.35 1.61
CA GLY A 109 15.40 11.41 0.85
C GLY A 109 16.67 11.58 1.69
N ASP A 110 16.70 11.04 2.92
CA ASP A 110 17.81 11.14 3.88
C ASP A 110 18.32 12.59 4.04
N ASP A 111 17.38 13.49 4.33
CA ASP A 111 17.64 14.93 4.48
C ASP A 111 18.34 15.59 3.28
N GLY A 112 18.01 15.10 2.08
CA GLY A 112 18.58 15.53 0.80
C GLY A 112 19.88 14.85 0.38
N CYS A 113 20.42 13.93 1.19
CA CYS A 113 21.63 13.18 0.87
C CYS A 113 21.36 11.93 0.01
N GLY A 114 20.11 11.46 -0.03
CA GLY A 114 19.67 10.26 -0.74
C GLY A 114 19.37 10.48 -2.22
N VAL A 115 18.40 9.71 -2.73
CA VAL A 115 17.96 9.74 -4.13
C VAL A 115 16.44 9.57 -4.24
N ALA A 116 15.87 9.95 -5.39
CA ALA A 116 14.52 9.58 -5.80
C ALA A 116 14.61 8.66 -7.02
N ILE A 117 14.06 7.44 -6.90
CA ILE A 117 14.10 6.41 -7.94
C ILE A 117 12.80 6.46 -8.74
N GLY A 118 12.88 6.85 -10.02
CA GLY A 118 11.76 6.84 -10.96
C GLY A 118 11.55 5.45 -11.57
N PHE A 119 10.49 4.78 -11.12
CA PHE A 119 10.05 3.48 -11.65
C PHE A 119 9.13 3.64 -12.85
N LYS A 120 9.31 2.80 -13.86
CA LYS A 120 8.41 2.74 -15.02
C LYS A 120 7.05 2.19 -14.58
N TRP A 121 5.97 2.82 -15.04
CA TRP A 121 4.60 2.41 -14.72
C TRP A 121 4.33 0.94 -15.07
N GLU A 122 4.88 0.47 -16.19
CA GLU A 122 4.71 -0.91 -16.67
C GLU A 122 5.39 -1.93 -15.75
N ALA A 123 6.45 -1.53 -15.04
CA ALA A 123 7.16 -2.39 -14.10
C ALA A 123 6.46 -2.47 -12.72
N LEU A 124 5.55 -1.53 -12.42
CA LEU A 124 4.81 -1.47 -11.16
C LEU A 124 3.52 -2.29 -11.25
N ASN A 125 3.65 -3.59 -11.50
CA ASN A 125 2.52 -4.53 -11.44
C ASN A 125 2.90 -5.75 -10.61
N LEU A 126 2.39 -5.80 -9.38
CA LEU A 126 2.67 -6.89 -8.46
C LEU A 126 2.00 -8.20 -8.87
N ARG A 127 1.07 -8.17 -9.84
CA ARG A 127 0.37 -9.37 -10.29
C ARG A 127 1.36 -10.34 -10.89
N ASP A 128 2.35 -9.89 -11.64
CA ASP A 128 3.29 -10.80 -12.29
C ASP A 128 4.48 -11.13 -11.38
N ALA A 129 4.75 -10.26 -10.41
CA ALA A 129 5.79 -10.44 -9.38
C ALA A 129 5.45 -11.53 -8.34
N LEU A 130 4.16 -11.77 -8.08
CA LEU A 130 3.71 -12.69 -7.04
C LEU A 130 3.30 -14.05 -7.62
N SER A 131 3.75 -15.14 -6.99
CA SER A 131 3.34 -16.49 -7.34
C SER A 131 1.84 -16.72 -7.10
N SER A 132 1.28 -17.73 -7.76
CA SER A 132 -0.10 -18.17 -7.50
C SER A 132 -0.34 -18.57 -6.04
N LYS A 133 0.72 -19.00 -5.33
CA LYS A 133 0.68 -19.29 -3.91
C LYS A 133 0.51 -17.99 -3.13
N GLU A 134 1.36 -16.99 -3.35
CA GLU A 134 1.38 -15.70 -2.63
C GLU A 134 0.11 -14.89 -2.89
N LYS A 135 -0.38 -14.84 -4.13
CA LYS A 135 -1.63 -14.15 -4.49
C LYS A 135 -2.83 -14.61 -3.67
N LYS A 136 -2.94 -15.91 -3.37
CA LYS A 136 -4.02 -16.47 -2.55
C LYS A 136 -3.97 -16.05 -1.08
N ARG A 137 -2.86 -15.41 -0.64
CA ARG A 137 -2.61 -14.97 0.74
C ARG A 137 -2.67 -13.45 0.91
N ILE A 138 -3.07 -12.74 -0.14
CA ILE A 138 -3.25 -11.29 -0.12
C ILE A 138 -4.74 -11.04 -0.25
N LEU A 139 -5.27 -10.16 0.61
CA LEU A 139 -6.62 -9.66 0.46
C LEU A 139 -6.65 -8.75 -0.78
N THR A 140 -7.06 -9.32 -1.91
CA THR A 140 -7.29 -8.55 -3.14
C THR A 140 -8.77 -8.48 -3.44
N MET A 141 -9.30 -7.27 -3.51
CA MET A 141 -10.61 -6.99 -4.10
C MET A 141 -10.42 -6.81 -5.62
N GLY A 142 -10.21 -7.92 -6.32
CA GLY A 142 -10.07 -7.95 -7.77
C GLY A 142 -8.65 -7.73 -8.31
N ASP A 143 -8.55 -7.75 -9.64
CA ASP A 143 -7.29 -7.76 -10.39
C ASP A 143 -6.53 -6.42 -10.35
N ASP A 144 -7.20 -5.32 -9.97
CA ASP A 144 -6.65 -3.96 -9.99
C ASP A 144 -5.82 -3.58 -8.74
N ASN A 145 -5.80 -4.43 -7.70
CA ASN A 145 -5.07 -4.15 -6.44
C ASN A 145 -3.55 -4.34 -6.53
N TYR A 146 -3.05 -4.87 -7.64
CA TYR A 146 -1.63 -5.10 -7.83
C TYR A 146 -0.89 -3.92 -8.48
N ARG A 147 -1.60 -2.84 -8.82
CA ARG A 147 -1.03 -1.63 -9.42
C ARG A 147 -1.08 -0.45 -8.46
N PRO A 148 -0.19 0.56 -8.63
CA PRO A 148 -0.21 1.73 -7.79
C PRO A 148 -1.55 2.46 -7.92
N LYS A 149 -2.10 2.93 -6.81
CA LYS A 149 -3.30 3.75 -6.76
C LYS A 149 -2.95 5.12 -6.18
N GLU A 150 -3.58 6.15 -6.72
CA GLU A 150 -3.45 7.52 -6.24
C GLU A 150 -4.01 7.61 -4.80
N VAL A 151 -3.32 8.32 -3.93
CA VAL A 151 -3.81 8.62 -2.57
C VAL A 151 -4.97 9.62 -2.67
N VAL A 152 -6.04 9.31 -1.95
CA VAL A 152 -7.25 10.14 -1.87
C VAL A 152 -7.19 10.99 -0.60
N TYR A 153 -7.36 12.30 -0.78
CA TYR A 153 -7.47 13.25 0.33
C TYR A 153 -8.95 13.56 0.61
N ASP A 154 -9.29 14.03 1.81
CA ASP A 154 -10.65 14.17 2.36
C ASP A 154 -11.74 14.58 1.35
N GLU A 155 -11.46 15.55 0.48
CA GLU A 155 -12.36 16.05 -0.56
C GLU A 155 -12.89 14.96 -1.52
N GLY A 156 -12.10 13.92 -1.80
CA GLY A 156 -12.45 12.81 -2.71
C GLY A 156 -12.98 11.57 -2.00
N VAL A 157 -13.01 11.56 -0.67
CA VAL A 157 -13.34 10.37 0.11
C VAL A 157 -14.84 10.07 0.12
N GLY A 158 -15.68 11.08 -0.14
CA GLY A 158 -17.13 10.88 -0.29
C GLY A 158 -17.47 9.84 -1.36
N GLU A 159 -16.83 9.89 -2.53
CA GLU A 159 -17.02 8.89 -3.61
C GLU A 159 -16.61 7.48 -3.17
N TYR A 160 -15.53 7.36 -2.39
CA TYR A 160 -15.09 6.07 -1.85
C TYR A 160 -16.14 5.43 -0.93
N PHE A 161 -16.81 6.28 -0.13
CA PHE A 161 -17.85 5.82 0.79
C PHE A 161 -19.24 5.70 0.13
N GLN A 162 -19.48 6.15 -1.09
CA GLN A 162 -20.79 5.97 -1.73
C GLN A 162 -21.14 4.47 -1.91
N ASP A 163 -20.16 3.66 -2.31
CA ASP A 163 -20.30 2.20 -2.39
C ASP A 163 -20.52 1.53 -1.01
N ILE A 164 -20.29 2.27 0.07
CA ILE A 164 -20.40 1.82 1.46
C ILE A 164 -21.74 2.24 2.05
N ILE A 165 -22.07 3.52 1.92
CA ILE A 165 -23.27 4.13 2.47
C ILE A 165 -24.52 3.66 1.71
N GLY A 166 -24.45 3.48 0.40
CA GLY A 166 -25.58 3.01 -0.41
C GLY A 166 -26.22 1.74 0.15
N PRO A 167 -25.46 0.64 0.29
CA PRO A 167 -25.98 -0.61 0.88
C PRO A 167 -26.47 -0.45 2.33
N ILE A 168 -25.81 0.35 3.16
CA ILE A 168 -26.25 0.64 4.53
C ILE A 168 -27.61 1.35 4.52
N ASN A 169 -27.76 2.35 3.65
CA ASN A 169 -29.00 3.11 3.52
C ASN A 169 -30.14 2.23 3.00
N GLU A 170 -29.88 1.41 1.97
CA GLU A 170 -30.86 0.43 1.47
C GLU A 170 -31.30 -0.56 2.55
N TYR A 171 -30.38 -1.00 3.40
CA TYR A 171 -30.69 -1.88 4.53
C TYR A 171 -31.59 -1.17 5.55
N LEU A 172 -31.25 0.06 5.93
CA LEU A 172 -32.00 0.87 6.89
C LEU A 172 -33.39 1.28 6.38
N GLN A 173 -33.59 1.35 5.06
CA GLN A 173 -34.92 1.57 4.47
C GLN A 173 -35.84 0.34 4.59
N LYS A 174 -35.26 -0.86 4.70
CA LYS A 174 -35.99 -2.14 4.76
C LYS A 174 -36.16 -2.67 6.18
N ASN A 175 -35.39 -2.16 7.14
CA ASN A 175 -35.33 -2.68 8.50
C ASN A 175 -35.35 -1.53 9.52
N ASP A 176 -36.24 -1.62 10.52
CA ASP A 176 -36.39 -0.60 11.57
C ASP A 176 -35.26 -0.60 12.62
N HIS A 177 -34.37 -1.59 12.56
CA HIS A 177 -33.24 -1.76 13.48
C HIS A 177 -32.12 -2.54 12.80
N PHE A 178 -30.89 -2.36 13.29
CA PHE A 178 -29.79 -3.26 12.97
C PHE A 178 -29.84 -4.50 13.87
N PRO A 179 -29.56 -5.71 13.37
CA PRO A 179 -29.41 -6.90 14.20
C PRO A 179 -28.31 -6.65 15.22
N ASN A 180 -28.53 -7.16 16.44
CA ASN A 180 -27.53 -7.09 17.51
C ASN A 180 -26.33 -7.95 17.09
N TRP A 181 -25.32 -7.29 16.50
CA TRP A 181 -24.21 -7.94 15.85
C TRP A 181 -23.31 -8.64 16.86
N ASN A 182 -23.38 -9.97 16.90
CA ASN A 182 -22.45 -10.78 17.68
C ASN A 182 -21.47 -11.48 16.74
N PHE A 183 -20.25 -10.96 16.66
CA PHE A 183 -19.17 -11.52 15.82
C PHE A 183 -18.74 -12.94 16.20
N ASN A 184 -19.12 -13.40 17.39
CA ASN A 184 -18.76 -14.72 17.89
C ASN A 184 -19.78 -15.81 17.54
N MET A 185 -20.83 -15.51 16.76
CA MET A 185 -21.86 -16.48 16.41
C MET A 185 -21.95 -16.75 14.91
N GLU A 186 -22.04 -18.03 14.57
CA GLU A 186 -22.22 -18.57 13.22
C GLU A 186 -23.60 -18.26 12.60
N GLU A 187 -24.51 -17.64 13.37
CA GLU A 187 -25.95 -17.54 13.06
C GLU A 187 -26.42 -16.17 12.55
N ASN A 188 -25.52 -15.25 12.23
CA ASN A 188 -25.94 -14.01 11.58
C ASN A 188 -26.15 -14.28 10.08
N ASN A 189 -27.34 -13.94 9.55
CA ASN A 189 -27.68 -14.04 8.13
C ASN A 189 -26.54 -13.49 7.25
N GLY A 190 -25.94 -14.39 6.45
CA GLY A 190 -24.56 -14.26 5.97
C GLY A 190 -24.30 -13.28 4.82
N GLU A 191 -25.32 -12.63 4.25
CA GLU A 191 -25.11 -11.69 3.13
C GLU A 191 -24.83 -10.25 3.61
N ASP A 192 -25.62 -9.70 4.52
CA ASP A 192 -25.45 -8.29 4.96
C ASP A 192 -24.12 -8.07 5.72
N LEU A 193 -23.70 -9.05 6.53
CA LEU A 193 -22.41 -9.01 7.22
C LEU A 193 -21.21 -9.15 6.29
N LEU A 194 -21.37 -9.92 5.21
CA LEU A 194 -20.35 -10.10 4.19
C LEU A 194 -20.10 -8.79 3.46
N HIS A 195 -21.15 -8.00 3.20
CA HIS A 195 -21.03 -6.69 2.57
C HIS A 195 -20.31 -5.66 3.48
N LEU A 196 -20.71 -5.52 4.75
CA LEU A 196 -20.08 -4.56 5.67
C LEU A 196 -18.65 -4.91 6.09
N SER A 197 -18.35 -6.20 6.25
CA SER A 197 -16.98 -6.63 6.52
C SER A 197 -16.08 -6.40 5.30
N LYS A 198 -16.52 -6.75 4.09
CA LYS A 198 -15.77 -6.44 2.86
C LYS A 198 -15.41 -4.97 2.75
N ILE A 199 -16.29 -4.09 3.23
CA ILE A 199 -16.10 -2.64 3.29
C ILE A 199 -15.00 -2.24 4.28
N ILE A 200 -15.07 -2.73 5.53
CA ILE A 200 -14.10 -2.38 6.59
C ILE A 200 -12.69 -2.85 6.23
N TYR A 201 -12.58 -4.00 5.58
CA TYR A 201 -11.31 -4.63 5.20
C TYR A 201 -10.85 -4.27 3.78
N ARG A 202 -11.46 -3.27 3.13
CA ARG A 202 -11.03 -2.80 1.80
C ARG A 202 -9.60 -2.23 1.88
N PRO A 203 -8.64 -2.72 1.07
CA PRO A 203 -7.29 -2.17 1.02
C PRO A 203 -7.24 -0.67 0.72
N GLU A 204 -8.23 -0.15 0.01
CA GLU A 204 -8.31 1.26 -0.37
C GLU A 204 -8.38 2.23 0.82
N ARG A 205 -8.75 1.78 2.03
CA ARG A 205 -8.68 2.66 3.22
C ARG A 205 -7.25 3.15 3.50
N PHE A 206 -6.24 2.35 3.11
CA PHE A 206 -4.82 2.70 3.21
C PHE A 206 -4.36 3.63 2.09
N LEU A 207 -5.29 4.12 1.25
CA LEU A 207 -5.06 5.20 0.29
C LEU A 207 -5.62 6.53 0.79
N ILE A 208 -6.27 6.58 1.95
CA ILE A 208 -6.90 7.80 2.47
C ILE A 208 -5.93 8.52 3.40
N LYS A 209 -5.64 9.79 3.09
CA LYS A 209 -4.63 10.59 3.80
C LYS A 209 -5.13 11.99 4.10
N HIS A 210 -4.62 12.58 5.18
CA HIS A 210 -4.99 13.95 5.56
C HIS A 210 -4.57 14.97 4.49
N PRO A 211 -5.38 16.02 4.19
CA PRO A 211 -5.10 17.00 3.13
C PRO A 211 -3.77 17.75 3.26
N ALA A 212 -3.20 17.81 4.48
CA ALA A 212 -1.89 18.41 4.73
C ALA A 212 -0.76 17.74 3.92
N PHE A 213 -0.94 16.50 3.47
CA PHE A 213 0.03 15.75 2.66
C PHE A 213 -0.24 15.83 1.15
N LYS A 214 -1.19 16.66 0.68
CA LYS A 214 -1.54 16.78 -0.74
C LYS A 214 -0.35 17.21 -1.63
N GLU A 215 0.62 17.90 -1.05
CA GLU A 215 1.87 18.25 -1.73
C GLU A 215 2.72 17.05 -2.15
N GLU A 216 2.58 15.90 -1.47
CA GLU A 216 3.36 14.70 -1.75
C GLU A 216 2.96 14.02 -3.06
N LYS A 217 1.75 14.33 -3.58
CA LYS A 217 1.18 13.71 -4.79
C LYS A 217 1.37 12.19 -4.76
N GLU A 218 0.98 11.58 -3.66
CA GLU A 218 1.38 10.22 -3.34
C GLU A 218 0.58 9.18 -4.14
N TRP A 219 1.27 8.10 -4.51
CA TRP A 219 0.75 6.86 -5.08
C TRP A 219 1.25 5.68 -4.26
N ARG A 220 0.40 4.67 -4.05
CA ARG A 220 0.74 3.51 -3.23
C ARG A 220 0.47 2.20 -3.95
N LEU A 221 1.42 1.30 -3.86
CA LEU A 221 1.14 -0.14 -3.92
C LEU A 221 0.75 -0.59 -2.51
N VAL A 222 -0.37 -1.32 -2.39
CA VAL A 222 -0.92 -1.74 -1.09
C VAL A 222 -1.16 -3.24 -1.10
N LEU A 223 -0.52 -3.96 -0.18
CA LEU A 223 -0.81 -5.37 0.10
C LEU A 223 -1.36 -5.51 1.51
N VAL A 224 -2.55 -6.10 1.62
CA VAL A 224 -3.14 -6.40 2.92
C VAL A 224 -3.05 -7.91 3.16
N PRO A 225 -2.39 -8.37 4.23
CA PRO A 225 -2.22 -9.80 4.50
C PRO A 225 -3.56 -10.48 4.80
N THR A 226 -3.75 -11.69 4.29
CA THR A 226 -4.84 -12.57 4.76
C THR A 226 -4.47 -13.18 6.09
N VAL A 227 -5.47 -13.40 6.93
CA VAL A 227 -5.33 -13.91 8.29
C VAL A 227 -5.84 -15.35 8.37
N THR A 228 -5.17 -16.24 9.09
CA THR A 228 -5.65 -17.62 9.32
C THR A 228 -7.04 -17.65 9.95
N GLY A 229 -7.91 -18.54 9.47
CA GLY A 229 -9.20 -18.83 10.10
C GLY A 229 -10.39 -18.27 9.31
N ARG A 230 -11.57 -18.28 9.93
CA ARG A 230 -12.80 -17.82 9.27
C ARG A 230 -12.88 -16.31 9.31
N HIS A 231 -12.68 -15.65 8.17
CA HIS A 231 -12.86 -14.21 8.04
C HIS A 231 -14.34 -13.87 7.78
N PRO A 232 -14.95 -12.92 8.53
CA PRO A 232 -16.37 -12.57 8.42
C PRO A 232 -16.82 -12.16 7.00
N GLY A 233 -15.88 -11.66 6.19
CA GLY A 233 -16.12 -11.20 4.81
C GLY A 233 -15.51 -12.04 3.68
N PHE A 234 -14.73 -13.09 4.00
CA PHE A 234 -13.96 -13.84 2.99
C PHE A 234 -14.02 -15.37 3.19
N GLY A 235 -14.73 -15.87 4.21
CA GLY A 235 -14.88 -17.31 4.45
C GLY A 235 -13.67 -17.93 5.15
N GLU A 236 -13.47 -19.23 5.02
CA GLU A 236 -12.26 -19.89 5.52
C GLU A 236 -11.03 -19.42 4.74
N ILE A 237 -10.12 -18.78 5.46
CA ILE A 237 -8.78 -18.48 4.98
C ILE A 237 -7.86 -19.57 5.52
N GLY A 238 -7.17 -20.26 4.61
CA GLY A 238 -6.29 -21.38 4.96
C GLY A 238 -5.19 -21.01 5.97
N ASN A 239 -4.57 -22.03 6.56
CA ASN A 239 -3.57 -21.85 7.62
C ASN A 239 -2.26 -21.18 7.17
N ASP A 240 -2.07 -20.98 5.86
CA ASP A 240 -0.88 -20.31 5.34
C ASP A 240 -1.12 -18.81 5.22
N THR A 241 -0.39 -17.98 5.97
CA THR A 241 -0.58 -16.52 5.99
C THR A 241 0.52 -15.80 5.23
N LEU A 242 0.28 -14.53 4.88
CA LEU A 242 1.34 -13.67 4.35
C LEU A 242 2.47 -13.44 5.38
N TRP A 243 2.20 -13.65 6.68
CA TRP A 243 3.16 -13.45 7.77
C TRP A 243 4.41 -14.33 7.64
N ASP A 244 4.31 -15.48 6.97
CA ASP A 244 5.46 -16.35 6.70
C ASP A 244 6.51 -15.70 5.78
N TYR A 245 6.12 -14.64 5.06
CA TYR A 245 6.97 -13.90 4.11
C TYR A 245 7.39 -12.52 4.65
N VAL A 246 6.90 -12.13 5.83
CA VAL A 246 7.26 -10.86 6.45
C VAL A 246 8.69 -10.93 6.94
N GLN A 247 9.50 -10.01 6.43
CA GLN A 247 10.89 -9.82 6.82
C GLN A 247 11.01 -8.65 7.81
N TYR A 248 12.16 -8.57 8.46
CA TYR A 248 12.45 -7.57 9.49
C TYR A 248 13.75 -6.85 9.17
N ASN A 249 13.75 -5.53 9.34
CA ASN A 249 14.95 -4.71 9.21
C ASN A 249 15.15 -3.82 10.44
N MET A 250 16.40 -3.48 10.73
CA MET A 250 16.76 -2.52 11.76
C MET A 250 16.87 -1.12 11.15
N VAL A 251 16.13 -0.18 11.71
CA VAL A 251 16.23 1.26 11.40
C VAL A 251 16.62 2.04 12.67
N LYS A 252 16.93 3.33 12.53
CA LYS A 252 17.33 4.19 13.66
C LYS A 252 16.33 4.16 14.83
N THR A 253 15.04 3.98 14.53
CA THR A 253 13.95 4.02 15.51
C THR A 253 13.52 2.65 16.03
N GLY A 254 14.06 1.54 15.52
CA GLY A 254 13.73 0.19 15.98
C GLY A 254 13.68 -0.87 14.88
N VAL A 255 12.88 -1.91 15.11
CA VAL A 255 12.62 -2.99 14.15
C VAL A 255 11.41 -2.62 13.31
N VAL A 256 11.51 -2.77 11.99
CA VAL A 256 10.40 -2.57 11.05
C VAL A 256 10.13 -3.84 10.26
N GLN A 257 8.85 -4.10 10.01
CA GLN A 257 8.38 -5.19 9.16
C GLN A 257 8.27 -4.73 7.71
N TYR A 258 8.64 -5.60 6.77
CA TYR A 258 8.46 -5.35 5.35
C TYR A 258 8.23 -6.64 4.57
N LEU A 259 7.57 -6.50 3.43
CA LEU A 259 7.53 -7.52 2.38
C LEU A 259 8.48 -7.13 1.26
N GLU A 260 9.37 -8.04 0.90
CA GLU A 260 10.22 -7.89 -0.26
C GLU A 260 9.52 -8.44 -1.50
N VAL A 261 9.41 -7.63 -2.54
CA VAL A 261 8.79 -8.03 -3.81
C VAL A 261 9.71 -7.72 -4.97
N ALA A 262 10.12 -8.75 -5.70
CA ALA A 262 10.95 -8.62 -6.88
C ALA A 262 10.12 -8.15 -8.09
N LEU A 263 10.49 -7.03 -8.72
CA LEU A 263 9.74 -6.45 -9.85
C LEU A 263 10.10 -7.08 -11.22
N HIS A 264 10.54 -8.35 -11.24
CA HIS A 264 11.14 -8.98 -12.43
C HIS A 264 10.23 -9.08 -13.67
N GLN A 265 10.87 -8.92 -14.84
CA GLN A 265 10.50 -9.59 -16.09
C GLN A 265 10.97 -11.07 -16.04
N GLU A 266 10.10 -12.00 -16.45
CA GLU A 266 10.19 -13.48 -16.42
C GLU A 266 11.58 -14.08 -16.76
N ALA A 267 12.04 -15.22 -16.19
CA ALA A 267 11.34 -16.50 -16.10
C ALA A 267 11.71 -17.37 -14.87
N LEU A 268 10.77 -18.23 -14.50
CA LEU A 268 10.92 -19.30 -13.51
C LEU A 268 12.02 -20.29 -13.91
N ALA A 269 12.98 -20.55 -13.02
CA ALA A 269 13.68 -21.82 -12.95
C ALA A 269 13.44 -22.41 -11.55
N VAL A 270 12.64 -23.47 -11.47
CA VAL A 270 12.38 -24.21 -10.23
C VAL A 270 13.62 -25.04 -9.92
N GLY A 271 14.41 -24.63 -8.93
CA GLY A 271 15.42 -25.47 -8.29
C GLY A 271 14.75 -26.37 -7.25
N ASN A 272 15.11 -27.65 -7.23
CA ASN A 272 14.44 -28.71 -6.47
C ASN A 272 14.65 -28.67 -4.93
N GLU A 273 15.19 -27.59 -4.37
CA GLU A 273 15.36 -27.44 -2.93
C GLU A 273 14.93 -26.02 -2.57
N GLY A 274 14.06 -25.88 -1.55
CA GLY A 274 13.31 -24.66 -1.18
C GLY A 274 14.15 -23.49 -0.67
N ILE A 275 15.17 -23.09 -1.41
CA ILE A 275 15.95 -21.88 -1.24
C ILE A 275 15.68 -21.02 -2.48
N LEU A 276 15.08 -19.85 -2.27
CA LEU A 276 14.98 -18.79 -3.28
C LEU A 276 16.40 -18.31 -3.64
N SER A 277 17.02 -18.92 -4.65
CA SER A 277 18.18 -18.29 -5.30
C SER A 277 17.67 -17.36 -6.39
N LEU A 278 17.70 -16.06 -6.11
CA LEU A 278 17.50 -15.00 -7.11
C LEU A 278 18.63 -15.08 -8.14
N SER A 279 18.38 -15.76 -9.26
CA SER A 279 19.31 -15.79 -10.39
C SER A 279 18.66 -15.26 -11.66
N HIS A 280 18.26 -13.99 -11.69
CA HIS A 280 17.96 -13.32 -12.96
C HIS A 280 18.58 -11.92 -12.99
N LYS A 281 19.88 -11.86 -13.28
CA LYS A 281 20.45 -10.69 -13.97
C LYS A 281 19.74 -10.59 -15.32
N GLY A 282 18.63 -9.86 -15.37
CA GLY A 282 17.96 -9.56 -16.62
C GLY A 282 18.98 -9.00 -17.60
N ALA A 283 19.12 -9.64 -18.75
CA ALA A 283 19.95 -9.13 -19.82
C ALA A 283 19.31 -7.83 -20.33
N VAL A 284 19.72 -6.71 -19.76
CA VAL A 284 19.36 -5.39 -20.28
C VAL A 284 20.14 -5.20 -21.56
N ASP A 285 19.43 -5.03 -22.68
CA ASP A 285 20.09 -4.66 -23.93
C ASP A 285 20.77 -3.29 -23.76
N GLU A 286 21.76 -2.99 -24.59
CA GLU A 286 22.52 -1.72 -24.53
C GLU A 286 21.63 -0.46 -24.69
N GLN A 287 20.34 -0.65 -25.02
CA GLN A 287 19.33 0.39 -25.24
C GLN A 287 18.39 0.58 -24.03
N GLY A 288 18.57 -0.15 -22.92
CA GLY A 288 17.78 0.00 -21.68
C GLY A 288 16.40 -0.66 -21.73
N LYS A 289 16.13 -1.49 -22.74
CA LYS A 289 14.88 -2.25 -22.86
C LYS A 289 14.89 -3.33 -21.78
N GLY A 290 13.91 -3.28 -20.87
CA GLY A 290 13.78 -4.18 -19.71
C GLY A 290 14.21 -3.61 -18.35
N SER A 291 14.83 -2.42 -18.30
CA SER A 291 15.10 -1.76 -17.00
C SER A 291 13.79 -1.30 -16.35
N ILE A 292 13.56 -1.63 -15.08
CA ILE A 292 12.40 -1.19 -14.28
C ILE A 292 12.55 0.27 -13.81
N ILE A 293 13.79 0.79 -13.77
CA ILE A 293 14.12 2.17 -13.42
C ILE A 293 14.29 2.95 -14.73
N SER A 294 13.62 4.10 -14.84
CA SER A 294 13.80 5.04 -15.96
C SER A 294 14.63 6.25 -15.59
N GLN A 295 14.57 6.69 -14.33
CA GLN A 295 15.25 7.91 -13.88
C GLN A 295 15.73 7.78 -12.44
N VAL A 296 16.84 8.42 -12.09
CA VAL A 296 17.26 8.66 -10.71
C VAL A 296 17.55 10.15 -10.53
N VAL A 297 16.93 10.76 -9.53
CA VAL A 297 17.22 12.13 -9.11
C VAL A 297 18.13 12.07 -7.89
N LEU A 298 19.32 12.67 -7.97
CA LEU A 298 20.22 12.81 -6.84
C LEU A 298 19.73 13.96 -5.94
N GLY A 299 19.64 13.71 -4.65
CA GLY A 299 19.23 14.72 -3.68
C GLY A 299 20.18 15.93 -3.68
N PRO A 300 19.70 17.09 -3.20
CA PRO A 300 20.45 18.36 -3.28
C PRO A 300 21.76 18.35 -2.49
N LYS A 301 21.91 17.48 -1.47
CA LYS A 301 23.14 17.29 -0.70
C LYS A 301 23.92 16.03 -1.11
N ASN A 302 23.44 15.24 -2.06
CA ASN A 302 24.12 14.02 -2.49
C ASN A 302 25.43 14.38 -3.21
N SER A 303 26.56 13.90 -2.68
CA SER A 303 27.90 14.24 -3.20
C SER A 303 28.31 13.48 -4.45
N SER A 304 27.61 12.41 -4.81
CA SER A 304 27.93 11.59 -5.98
C SER A 304 27.76 12.38 -7.27
N SER A 305 28.60 12.14 -8.28
CA SER A 305 28.36 12.67 -9.63
C SER A 305 27.31 11.83 -10.37
N THR A 306 26.63 12.43 -11.37
CA THR A 306 25.65 11.71 -12.19
C THR A 306 26.30 10.55 -12.96
N ILE A 307 27.51 10.77 -13.48
CA ILE A 307 28.30 9.77 -14.24
C ILE A 307 28.65 8.55 -13.38
N GLU A 308 29.05 8.75 -12.12
CA GLU A 308 29.35 7.64 -11.21
C GLU A 308 28.11 6.80 -10.92
N VAL A 309 26.95 7.45 -10.72
CA VAL A 309 25.69 6.76 -10.44
C VAL A 309 25.16 6.04 -11.68
N GLU A 310 25.30 6.61 -12.88
CA GLU A 310 25.02 5.92 -14.16
C GLU A 310 25.88 4.66 -14.33
N ALA A 311 27.18 4.77 -14.06
CA ALA A 311 28.10 3.64 -14.14
C ALA A 311 27.76 2.56 -13.10
N PHE A 312 27.41 2.96 -11.87
CA PHE A 312 26.93 2.07 -10.82
C PHE A 312 25.66 1.32 -11.24
N LEU A 313 24.65 2.03 -11.76
CA LEU A 313 23.41 1.43 -12.23
C LEU A 313 23.66 0.45 -13.38
N LYS A 314 24.51 0.81 -14.34
CA LYS A 314 24.91 -0.08 -15.44
C LYS A 314 25.59 -1.34 -14.92
N GLN A 315 26.47 -1.24 -13.92
CA GLN A 315 27.11 -2.39 -13.27
C GLN A 315 26.09 -3.30 -12.56
N ARG A 316 25.03 -2.70 -11.99
CA ARG A 316 23.90 -3.41 -11.37
C ARG A 316 22.92 -4.00 -12.38
N GLY A 317 23.13 -3.77 -13.68
CA GLY A 317 22.26 -4.27 -14.74
C GLY A 317 21.09 -3.35 -15.09
N PHE A 318 21.10 -2.09 -14.65
CA PHE A 318 20.11 -1.08 -15.05
C PHE A 318 20.72 -0.16 -16.11
N GLY A 319 20.48 -0.49 -17.37
CA GLY A 319 20.89 0.32 -18.53
C GLY A 319 19.85 1.38 -18.90
N GLY A 320 20.30 2.47 -19.53
CA GLY A 320 19.42 3.52 -20.07
C GLY A 320 18.67 4.34 -19.01
N VAL A 321 19.20 4.41 -17.79
CA VAL A 321 18.63 5.23 -16.71
C VAL A 321 19.14 6.66 -16.83
N GLU A 322 18.23 7.64 -16.88
CA GLU A 322 18.59 9.05 -16.82
C GLU A 322 18.94 9.43 -15.37
N VAL A 323 20.14 9.99 -15.12
CA VAL A 323 20.52 10.47 -13.79
C VAL A 323 20.66 11.98 -13.79
N ILE A 324 19.81 12.64 -13.01
CA ILE A 324 19.79 14.10 -12.87
C ILE A 324 20.04 14.52 -11.42
N ARG A 325 20.32 15.81 -11.22
CA ARG A 325 20.46 16.40 -9.88
C ARG A 325 19.22 17.22 -9.54
N SER A 326 18.79 17.11 -8.29
CA SER A 326 17.77 17.97 -7.70
C SER A 326 18.09 19.45 -7.92
N LYS A 327 17.04 20.22 -8.25
CA LYS A 327 17.00 21.68 -8.32
C LYS A 327 16.16 22.27 -7.19
N ALA A 328 15.64 21.45 -6.28
CA ALA A 328 14.85 21.91 -5.15
C ALA A 328 15.65 22.94 -4.33
N PRO A 329 15.01 24.03 -3.87
CA PRO A 329 15.66 25.08 -3.08
C PRO A 329 15.92 24.58 -1.66
N TYR A 330 16.96 23.77 -1.53
CA TYR A 330 17.38 23.17 -0.27
C TYR A 330 18.39 24.11 0.38
N ILE A 331 17.90 25.00 1.26
CA ILE A 331 18.69 25.98 2.02
C ILE A 331 18.96 25.45 3.42
#